data_AF-A0A960R080-F1
#
_entry.id   AF-A0A960R080-F1
#
_cell.length_a   1.000
_cell.length_b   1.000
_cell.length_c   1.000
_cell.angle_alpha   90.00
_cell.angle_beta   90.00
_cell.angle_gamma   90.00
#
_symmetry.space_group_name_H-M   'P 1'
#
loop_
_entity.id
_entity.type
_entity.pdbx_description
1 polymer ?
#
loop_
_entity_poly.entity_id
_entity_poly.type
_entity_poly.pdbx_seq_one_letter_code
_entity_poly.pdbx_strand_id
1 'polypeptide(L)'
;MTLVKICGLTDPEEALAVALCGADFIGIIFARESKRYVDVDRALAIAKAAHKGGAKVVGVFVGHSAEEMQRIADHVGLDVIQLHGEESRKVHRELSENLIRFYVCPVSADGFVKEENHPGFLALN
;
A
#
# COMPACT_ATOMS: atom_id res chain seq x y z
N MET A 1 9.24 -5.65 18.16
CA MET A 1 8.21 -6.56 17.60
C MET A 1 8.16 -6.32 16.10
N THR A 2 8.13 -7.37 15.29
CA THR A 2 8.25 -7.25 13.82
C THR A 2 6.87 -7.15 13.19
N LEU A 3 6.68 -6.20 12.28
CA LEU A 3 5.43 -6.05 11.51
C LEU A 3 5.49 -6.92 10.23
N VAL A 4 4.37 -7.57 9.89
CA VAL A 4 4.24 -8.46 8.73
C VAL A 4 3.20 -7.92 7.75
N LYS A 5 3.60 -7.81 6.47
CA LYS A 5 2.70 -7.43 5.37
C LYS A 5 2.63 -8.52 4.32
N ILE A 6 1.42 -8.93 3.94
CA ILE A 6 1.17 -9.85 2.82
C ILE A 6 0.57 -9.06 1.66
N CYS A 7 1.17 -9.12 0.47
CA CYS A 7 0.87 -8.18 -0.63
C CYS A 7 0.37 -8.86 -1.90
N GLY A 8 -0.60 -8.22 -2.56
CA GLY A 8 -1.19 -8.68 -3.82
C GLY A 8 -2.23 -9.77 -3.62
N LEU A 9 -2.97 -9.73 -2.50
CA LEU A 9 -4.14 -10.58 -2.28
C LEU A 9 -5.25 -10.14 -3.24
N THR A 10 -5.91 -11.13 -3.85
CA THR A 10 -6.98 -10.91 -4.83
C THR A 10 -8.31 -11.54 -4.42
N ASP A 11 -8.30 -12.25 -3.28
CA ASP A 11 -9.46 -12.95 -2.74
C ASP A 11 -9.79 -12.51 -1.30
N PRO A 12 -11.05 -12.15 -1.00
CA PRO A 12 -11.47 -11.76 0.34
C PRO A 12 -11.35 -12.86 1.39
N GLU A 13 -11.57 -14.13 1.04
CA GLU A 13 -11.46 -15.23 2.01
C GLU A 13 -10.00 -15.44 2.41
N GLU A 14 -9.08 -15.41 1.43
CA GLU A 14 -7.64 -15.42 1.69
C GLU A 14 -7.22 -14.24 2.56
N ALA A 15 -7.73 -13.04 2.29
CA ALA A 15 -7.43 -11.85 3.09
C ALA A 15 -7.90 -11.99 4.54
N LEU A 16 -9.11 -12.52 4.78
CA LEU A 16 -9.58 -12.79 6.13
C LEU A 16 -8.69 -13.82 6.83
N ALA A 17 -8.36 -14.93 6.16
CA ALA A 17 -7.55 -15.99 6.73
C ALA A 17 -6.15 -15.49 7.13
N VAL A 18 -5.50 -14.75 6.23
CA VAL A 18 -4.18 -14.15 6.46
C VAL A 18 -4.21 -13.15 7.61
N ALA A 19 -5.24 -12.31 7.69
CA ALA A 19 -5.41 -11.37 8.79
C ALA A 19 -5.57 -12.11 10.13
N LEU A 20 -6.41 -13.14 10.19
CA LEU A 20 -6.61 -13.96 11.39
C LEU A 20 -5.35 -14.73 11.82
N CYS A 21 -4.42 -15.01 10.90
CA CYS A 21 -3.10 -15.57 11.21
C CYS A 21 -2.12 -14.55 11.81
N GLY A 22 -2.52 -13.28 11.96
CA GLY A 22 -1.71 -12.25 12.61
C GLY A 22 -0.91 -11.37 11.66
N ALA A 23 -1.27 -11.28 10.38
CA ALA A 23 -0.68 -10.28 9.50
C ALA A 23 -1.12 -8.87 9.91
N ASP A 24 -0.18 -7.94 10.07
CA ASP A 24 -0.49 -6.54 10.41
C ASP A 24 -1.07 -5.78 9.21
N PHE A 25 -0.63 -6.12 8.00
CA PHE A 25 -1.01 -5.42 6.77
C PHE A 25 -1.35 -6.36 5.61
N ILE A 26 -2.40 -6.00 4.87
CA ILE A 26 -2.82 -6.66 3.63
C ILE A 26 -2.72 -5.67 2.47
N GLY A 27 -1.96 -6.04 1.44
CA GLY A 27 -1.72 -5.21 0.26
C GLY A 27 -2.63 -5.56 -0.91
N ILE A 28 -3.28 -4.55 -1.48
CA ILE A 28 -4.09 -4.62 -2.69
C ILE A 28 -3.39 -3.81 -3.79
N ILE A 29 -3.31 -4.34 -5.01
CA ILE A 29 -2.56 -3.71 -6.11
C ILE A 29 -3.53 -3.07 -7.10
N PHE A 30 -3.40 -1.76 -7.30
CA PHE A 30 -4.22 -0.97 -8.24
C PHE A 30 -3.51 -0.69 -9.58
N ALA A 31 -2.34 -1.29 -9.81
CA ALA A 31 -1.63 -1.19 -11.09
C ALA A 31 -2.16 -2.21 -12.11
N ARG A 32 -2.79 -1.75 -13.20
CA ARG A 32 -3.42 -2.60 -14.24
C ARG A 32 -2.47 -3.59 -14.93
N GLU A 33 -1.18 -3.26 -15.00
CA GLU A 33 -0.12 -4.12 -15.55
C GLU A 33 0.17 -5.36 -14.67
N SER A 34 -0.25 -5.35 -13.40
CA SER A 34 -0.02 -6.44 -12.46
C SER A 34 -0.99 -7.60 -12.71
N LYS A 35 -0.46 -8.84 -12.73
CA LYS A 35 -1.29 -10.07 -12.71
C LYS A 35 -2.16 -10.21 -11.46
N ARG A 36 -1.85 -9.44 -10.40
CA ARG A 36 -2.58 -9.41 -9.12
C ARG A 36 -3.44 -8.15 -8.98
N TYR A 37 -3.69 -7.45 -10.10
CA TYR A 37 -4.61 -6.32 -10.14
C TYR A 37 -6.03 -6.79 -9.77
N VAL A 38 -6.75 -5.96 -9.02
CA VAL A 38 -8.19 -6.11 -8.80
C VAL A 38 -8.89 -4.79 -9.08
N ASP A 39 -10.15 -4.85 -9.49
CA ASP A 39 -11.00 -3.67 -9.58
C ASP A 39 -11.40 -3.15 -8.17
N VAL A 40 -12.06 -1.99 -8.15
CA VAL A 40 -12.42 -1.28 -6.93
C VAL A 40 -13.46 -2.05 -6.09
N ASP A 41 -14.41 -2.72 -6.73
CA ASP A 41 -15.45 -3.50 -6.04
C ASP A 41 -14.85 -4.71 -5.33
N ARG A 42 -13.94 -5.41 -6.01
CA ARG A 42 -13.20 -6.52 -5.41
C ARG A 42 -12.25 -6.03 -4.32
N ALA A 43 -11.58 -4.90 -4.51
CA ALA A 43 -10.74 -4.29 -3.49
C ALA A 43 -11.54 -3.95 -2.22
N LEU A 44 -12.75 -3.42 -2.35
CA LEU A 44 -13.65 -3.15 -1.22
C LEU A 44 -14.01 -4.42 -0.45
N ALA A 45 -14.28 -5.53 -1.15
CA ALA A 45 -14.56 -6.81 -0.51
C ALA A 45 -13.34 -7.34 0.28
N ILE A 46 -12.15 -7.23 -0.31
CA ILE A 46 -10.88 -7.63 0.33
C ILE A 46 -10.61 -6.76 1.57
N ALA A 47 -10.79 -5.45 1.46
CA ALA A 47 -10.55 -4.52 2.55
C ALA A 47 -11.45 -4.81 3.76
N LYS A 48 -12.76 -5.00 3.53
CA LYS A 48 -13.70 -5.41 4.58
C LYS A 48 -13.30 -6.70 5.27
N ALA A 49 -12.82 -7.68 4.51
CA ALA A 49 -12.38 -8.97 5.04
C ALA A 49 -11.09 -8.84 5.88
N ALA A 50 -10.12 -8.06 5.39
CA ALA A 50 -8.88 -7.76 6.10
C ALA A 50 -9.14 -7.05 7.44
N HIS A 51 -9.97 -6.00 7.43
CA HIS A 51 -10.36 -5.27 8.63
C HIS A 51 -11.09 -6.16 9.64
N LYS A 52 -11.98 -7.04 9.16
CA LYS A 52 -12.66 -8.01 10.03
C LYS A 52 -11.67 -8.95 10.74
N GLY A 53 -10.57 -9.29 10.10
CA GLY A 53 -9.49 -10.08 10.70
C GLY A 53 -8.48 -9.27 11.52
N GLY A 54 -8.60 -7.94 11.58
CA GLY A 54 -7.75 -7.06 12.36
C GLY A 54 -6.52 -6.50 11.62
N ALA A 55 -6.36 -6.79 10.33
CA ALA A 55 -5.25 -6.26 9.53
C ALA A 55 -5.60 -4.89 8.92
N LYS A 56 -4.60 -4.00 8.80
CA LYS A 56 -4.72 -2.75 8.04
C LYS A 56 -4.57 -3.00 6.55
N VAL A 57 -5.22 -2.18 5.74
CA VAL A 57 -5.25 -2.35 4.27
C VAL A 57 -4.33 -1.33 3.61
N VAL A 58 -3.47 -1.83 2.71
CA VAL A 58 -2.49 -1.05 1.96
C VAL A 58 -2.84 -1.04 0.48
N GLY A 59 -3.10 0.12 -0.09
CA GLY A 59 -3.23 0.28 -1.55
C GLY A 59 -1.86 0.51 -2.19
N VAL A 60 -1.50 -0.31 -3.17
CA VAL A 60 -0.27 -0.15 -3.96
C VAL A 60 -0.59 0.53 -5.27
N PHE A 61 -0.05 1.73 -5.45
CA PHE A 61 -0.27 2.55 -6.63
C PHE A 61 1.03 2.77 -7.40
N VAL A 62 0.91 2.80 -8.73
CA VAL A 62 2.00 3.07 -9.66
C VAL A 62 1.47 4.10 -10.65
N GLY A 63 2.04 5.31 -10.66
CA GLY A 63 1.72 6.36 -11.64
C GLY A 63 0.30 6.96 -11.55
N HIS A 64 -0.44 6.73 -10.47
CA HIS A 64 -1.76 7.33 -10.24
C HIS A 64 -1.62 8.77 -9.76
N SER A 65 -2.60 9.62 -10.08
CA SER A 65 -2.72 10.97 -9.51
C SER A 65 -3.13 10.95 -8.03
N ALA A 66 -2.87 12.03 -7.28
CA ALA A 66 -3.32 12.16 -5.88
C ALA A 66 -4.85 12.04 -5.76
N GLU A 67 -5.59 12.65 -6.68
CA GLU A 67 -7.06 12.61 -6.68
C GLU A 67 -7.59 11.18 -6.86
N GLU A 68 -7.03 10.42 -7.80
CA GLU A 68 -7.41 9.02 -7.99
C GLU A 68 -7.09 8.16 -6.76
N MET A 69 -5.90 8.33 -6.19
CA MET A 69 -5.48 7.62 -4.99
C MET A 69 -6.39 7.93 -3.80
N GLN A 70 -6.74 9.20 -3.59
CA GLN A 70 -7.63 9.61 -2.50
C GLN A 70 -9.03 9.04 -2.69
N ARG A 71 -9.61 9.14 -3.90
CA ARG A 71 -10.92 8.56 -4.21
C ARG A 71 -10.98 7.06 -3.94
N ILE A 72 -9.95 6.34 -4.37
CA ILE A 72 -9.86 4.88 -4.15
C ILE A 72 -9.70 4.60 -2.64
N ALA A 73 -8.85 5.36 -1.95
CA ALA A 73 -8.64 5.20 -0.52
C ALA A 73 -9.92 5.38 0.29
N ASP A 74 -10.67 6.45 0.02
CA ASP A 74 -11.92 6.74 0.72
C ASP A 74 -13.00 5.71 0.40
N HIS A 75 -13.11 5.28 -0.86
CA HIS A 75 -14.12 4.32 -1.27
C HIS A 75 -13.85 2.91 -0.73
N VAL A 76 -12.60 2.44 -0.81
CA VAL A 76 -12.21 1.09 -0.41
C VAL A 76 -12.02 0.98 1.11
N GLY A 77 -11.72 2.10 1.78
CA GLY A 77 -11.33 2.14 3.19
C GLY A 77 -9.87 1.75 3.38
N LEU A 78 -8.96 2.35 2.62
CA LEU A 78 -7.53 2.08 2.78
C LEU A 78 -6.97 2.81 4.02
N ASP A 79 -6.14 2.11 4.80
CA ASP A 79 -5.42 2.70 5.94
C ASP A 79 -4.07 3.28 5.52
N VAL A 80 -3.48 2.68 4.47
CA VAL A 80 -2.12 2.96 4.03
C VAL A 80 -2.09 3.08 2.51
N ILE A 81 -1.34 4.05 2.00
CA ILE A 81 -0.97 4.15 0.59
C ILE A 81 0.51 3.82 0.44
N GLN A 82 0.80 2.83 -0.40
CA GLN A 82 2.15 2.50 -0.81
C GLN A 82 2.47 3.16 -2.15
N LEU A 83 3.40 4.11 -2.11
CA LEU A 83 3.85 4.88 -3.25
C LEU A 83 5.06 4.17 -3.89
N HIS A 84 4.85 3.59 -5.06
CA HIS A 84 5.88 2.86 -5.79
C HIS A 84 6.37 3.68 -7.00
N GLY A 85 7.66 4.00 -7.02
CA GLY A 85 8.30 4.82 -8.06
C GLY A 85 8.29 6.32 -7.75
N GLU A 86 9.09 7.09 -8.48
CA GLU A 86 9.29 8.53 -8.24
C GLU A 86 8.02 9.36 -8.45
N GLU A 87 7.26 9.10 -9.50
CA GLU A 87 6.07 9.89 -9.84
C GLU A 87 5.01 9.83 -8.74
N SER A 88 4.75 8.64 -8.18
CA SER A 88 3.82 8.49 -7.06
C SER A 88 4.33 9.18 -5.79
N ARG A 89 5.64 9.32 -5.59
CA ARG A 89 6.20 10.04 -4.44
C ARG A 89 6.05 11.56 -4.54
N LYS A 90 6.06 12.12 -5.75
CA LYS A 90 5.91 13.58 -5.94
C LYS A 90 4.59 14.11 -5.38
N VAL A 91 3.53 13.31 -5.50
CA VAL A 91 2.17 13.70 -5.09
C VAL A 91 1.85 13.45 -3.61
N HIS A 92 2.81 13.00 -2.79
CA HIS A 92 2.53 12.61 -1.39
C HIS A 92 1.95 13.74 -0.52
N ARG A 93 2.28 15.00 -0.82
CA ARG A 93 1.80 16.19 -0.09
C ARG A 93 0.35 16.53 -0.42
N GLU A 94 -0.16 16.04 -1.54
CA GLU A 94 -1.53 16.28 -1.99
C GLU A 94 -2.51 15.26 -1.39
N LEU A 95 -2.00 14.16 -0.80
CA LEU A 95 -2.80 13.15 -0.13
C LEU A 95 -3.17 13.57 1.30
N SER A 96 -4.34 13.14 1.78
CA SER A 96 -4.81 13.40 3.15
C SER A 96 -3.83 12.95 4.24
N GLU A 97 -3.70 13.72 5.31
CA GLU A 97 -2.82 13.39 6.45
C GLU A 97 -3.25 12.11 7.18
N ASN A 98 -4.52 11.70 7.07
CA ASN A 98 -5.06 10.50 7.72
C ASN A 98 -4.51 9.18 7.16
N LEU A 99 -3.86 9.20 5.99
CA LEU A 99 -3.32 8.00 5.35
C LEU A 99 -1.86 7.77 5.78
N ILE A 100 -1.55 6.56 6.23
CA ILE A 100 -0.15 6.18 6.44
C ILE A 100 0.51 6.01 5.07
N ARG A 101 1.76 6.46 4.92
CA ARG A 101 2.49 6.39 3.64
C ARG A 101 3.62 5.38 3.73
N PHE A 102 3.60 4.37 2.85
CA PHE A 102 4.70 3.44 2.67
C PHE A 102 5.48 3.82 1.42
N TYR A 103 6.77 4.09 1.59
CA TYR A 103 7.69 4.35 0.49
C TYR A 103 8.48 3.09 0.18
N VAL A 104 8.55 2.72 -1.10
CA VAL A 104 9.44 1.65 -1.55
C VAL A 104 10.77 2.27 -1.95
N CYS A 105 11.83 1.91 -1.23
CA CYS A 105 13.19 2.33 -1.54
C CYS A 105 13.96 1.14 -2.12
N PRO A 106 14.46 1.23 -3.36
CA PRO A 106 15.31 0.20 -3.91
C PRO A 106 16.63 0.14 -3.16
N VAL A 107 17.06 -1.07 -2.82
CA VAL A 107 18.36 -1.35 -2.21
C VAL A 107 19.24 -1.97 -3.27
N SER A 108 20.44 -1.43 -3.46
CA SER A 108 21.43 -1.98 -4.37
C SER A 108 22.02 -3.29 -3.82
N ALA A 109 22.69 -4.07 -4.68
CA ALA A 109 23.20 -5.39 -4.32
C ALA A 109 24.24 -5.36 -3.17
N ASP A 110 24.88 -4.22 -2.96
CA ASP A 110 25.82 -3.91 -1.88
C ASP A 110 25.12 -3.43 -0.59
N GLY A 111 23.79 -3.45 -0.54
CA GLY A 111 23.00 -3.18 0.66
C GLY A 111 22.70 -1.71 0.92
N PHE A 112 23.09 -0.80 0.03
CA PHE A 112 22.79 0.63 0.18
C PHE A 112 21.41 0.97 -0.37
N VAL A 113 20.67 1.77 0.39
CA VAL A 113 19.44 2.39 -0.12
C VAL A 113 19.85 3.44 -1.14
N LYS A 114 19.32 3.38 -2.36
CA LYS A 114 19.52 4.48 -3.31
C LYS A 114 18.83 5.71 -2.76
N GLU A 115 19.61 6.75 -2.44
CA GLU A 115 19.09 8.07 -2.08
C GLU A 115 18.39 8.71 -3.30
N GLU A 116 17.13 8.35 -3.50
CA GLU A 116 16.29 8.99 -4.52
C GLU A 116 15.50 10.13 -3.84
N ASN A 117 16.10 11.32 -3.78
CA ASN A 117 15.49 12.64 -3.51
C ASN A 117 14.15 12.62 -2.75
N HIS A 118 14.12 12.06 -1.53
CA HIS A 118 12.94 12.10 -0.71
C HIS A 118 13.04 13.28 0.28
N PRO A 119 12.08 14.21 0.29
CA PRO A 119 12.09 15.41 1.14
C PRO A 119 11.85 15.12 2.65
N GLY A 120 12.14 13.91 3.11
CA GLY A 120 11.89 13.44 4.47
C GLY A 120 12.76 12.25 4.88
N PHE A 121 13.70 11.82 4.03
CA PHE A 121 14.69 10.81 4.36
C PHE A 121 15.86 11.51 5.05
N LEU A 122 15.64 11.98 6.27
CA LEU A 122 16.76 12.11 7.20
C LEU A 122 17.14 10.67 7.53
N ALA A 123 18.26 10.22 6.96
CA ALA A 123 18.89 8.98 7.38
C ALA A 123 18.96 9.01 8.92
N LEU A 124 18.22 8.11 9.56
CA LEU A 124 18.36 7.85 10.98
C LEU A 124 19.71 7.17 11.14
N ASN A 125 20.75 7.98 11.34
CA ASN A 125 21.98 7.58 12.01
C ASN A 125 21.75 7.57 13.52
#